data_AF-A0A940NZ29-F1
#
_entry.id   AF-A0A940NZ29-F1
#
_cell.length_a   1.000
_cell.length_b   1.000
_cell.length_c   1.000
_cell.angle_alpha   90.00
_cell.angle_beta   90.00
_cell.angle_gamma   90.00
#
_symmetry.space_group_name_H-M   'P 1'
#
loop_
_entity.id
_entity.type
_entity.pdbx_description
1 polymer ?
#
loop_
_entity_poly.entity_id
_entity_poly.type
_entity_poly.pdbx_seq_one_letter_code
_entity_poly.pdbx_strand_id
1 'polypeptide(L)'
;IDNPNMADEISCGLYDCVYANGGSTLKIEPHPCYQDIVQMMQQLPEQKALTGDATCDGAVDVADAVLILRYAIADAEAKITDQGVKNGDVNASGQTDADDAALVLQFIAKKTTF
;
A
#
# COMPACT_ATOMS: atom_id res chain seq x y z
N ILE A 1 21.16 -5.25 -26.16
CA ILE A 1 21.00 -4.73 -27.54
C ILE A 1 20.75 -3.23 -27.43
N ASP A 2 21.87 -2.52 -27.26
CA ASP A 2 22.24 -1.20 -27.77
C ASP A 2 21.24 -0.04 -27.66
N ASN A 3 21.33 0.72 -26.56
CA ASN A 3 20.86 2.11 -26.48
C ASN A 3 22.03 3.04 -26.86
N PRO A 4 21.94 3.82 -27.96
CA PRO A 4 23.07 4.53 -28.56
C PRO A 4 23.56 5.78 -27.78
N ASN A 5 23.06 6.03 -26.57
CA ASN A 5 23.45 7.18 -25.74
C ASN A 5 24.18 6.82 -24.44
N MET A 6 24.48 5.54 -24.19
CA MET A 6 25.32 5.14 -23.05
C MET A 6 26.76 4.99 -23.52
N ALA A 7 27.56 6.02 -23.26
CA ALA A 7 29.00 5.91 -23.33
C ALA A 7 29.49 4.77 -22.41
N ASP A 8 30.50 4.04 -22.89
CA ASP A 8 31.04 2.80 -22.34
C ASP A 8 31.03 2.75 -20.80
N GLU A 9 30.40 1.72 -20.23
CA GLU A 9 30.33 1.48 -18.78
C GLU A 9 31.74 1.37 -18.18
N ILE A 10 32.06 2.19 -17.17
CA ILE A 10 33.39 2.19 -16.53
C ILE A 10 33.43 1.23 -15.33
N SER A 11 32.36 1.20 -14.53
CA SER A 11 32.24 0.32 -13.37
C SER A 11 30.78 0.20 -12.94
N CYS A 12 30.38 -1.01 -12.56
CA CYS A 12 29.01 -1.39 -12.28
C CYS A 12 28.95 -1.97 -10.85
N GLY A 13 28.37 -1.22 -9.90
CA GLY A 13 28.23 -1.62 -8.49
C GLY A 13 26.82 -2.12 -8.18
N LEU A 14 26.62 -2.69 -7.00
CA LEU A 14 25.32 -3.30 -6.61
C LEU A 14 24.15 -2.30 -6.54
N TYR A 15 24.45 -1.01 -6.34
CA TYR A 15 23.44 0.06 -6.22
C TYR A 15 23.56 1.12 -7.32
N ASP A 16 24.78 1.43 -7.76
CA ASP A 16 25.06 2.52 -8.72
C ASP A 16 26.00 2.08 -9.84
N CYS A 17 25.82 2.69 -11.02
CA CYS A 17 26.68 2.56 -12.20
C CYS A 17 27.38 3.88 -12.49
N VAL A 18 28.67 3.80 -12.85
CA VAL A 18 29.47 4.97 -13.24
C VAL A 18 29.66 4.98 -14.76
N TYR A 19 29.20 6.05 -15.39
CA TYR A 19 29.25 6.25 -16.83
C TYR A 19 30.23 7.36 -17.20
N ALA A 20 31.05 7.10 -18.22
CA ALA A 20 31.80 8.15 -18.89
C ALA A 20 30.79 9.12 -19.52
N ASN A 21 30.90 10.42 -19.30
CA ASN A 21 30.22 11.38 -20.15
C ASN A 21 31.29 12.03 -21.00
N GLY A 22 31.10 12.06 -22.31
CA GLY A 22 32.10 12.45 -23.33
C GLY A 22 32.77 13.82 -23.19
N GLY A 23 32.61 14.52 -22.06
CA GLY A 23 33.54 15.52 -21.57
C GLY A 23 33.86 15.27 -20.10
N SER A 24 35.10 14.85 -19.80
CA SER A 24 35.87 14.88 -18.53
C SER A 24 35.19 14.61 -17.18
N THR A 25 33.90 14.26 -17.16
CA THR A 25 33.05 14.19 -15.98
C THR A 25 32.42 12.81 -15.93
N LEU A 26 32.29 12.28 -14.72
CA LEU A 26 31.66 10.99 -14.44
C LEU A 26 30.22 11.25 -14.02
N LYS A 27 29.26 10.50 -14.58
CA LYS A 27 27.91 10.44 -14.03
C LYS A 27 27.75 9.15 -13.23
N ILE A 28 27.09 9.28 -12.09
CA ILE A 28 26.67 8.16 -11.26
C ILE A 28 25.15 8.10 -11.42
N GLU A 29 24.64 6.99 -11.94
CA GLU A 29 23.21 6.74 -12.04
C GLU A 29 22.87 5.41 -11.35
N PRO A 30 21.65 5.24 -10.83
CA PRO A 30 21.25 4.00 -10.19
C PRO A 30 21.43 2.82 -11.14
N HIS A 31 21.88 1.68 -10.61
CA HIS A 31 22.07 0.49 -11.43
C HIS A 31 20.73 0.04 -12.07
N PRO A 32 20.68 -0.30 -13.37
CA PRO A 32 19.43 -0.69 -14.05
C PRO A 32 18.66 -1.81 -13.32
N CYS A 33 19.35 -2.82 -12.78
CA CYS A 33 18.70 -3.88 -11.98
C CYS A 33 18.11 -3.40 -10.63
N TYR A 34 18.63 -2.31 -10.03
CA TYR A 34 18.02 -1.71 -8.84
C TYR A 34 16.72 -0.98 -9.22
N GLN A 35 16.66 -0.38 -10.41
CA GLN A 35 15.43 0.24 -10.91
C GLN A 35 14.29 -0.77 -11.07
N ASP A 36 14.58 -2.00 -11.51
CA ASP A 36 13.58 -3.06 -11.62
C ASP A 36 12.97 -3.43 -10.26
N ILE A 37 13.80 -3.58 -9.21
CA ILE A 37 13.34 -3.87 -7.84
C ILE A 37 12.49 -2.71 -7.29
N VAL A 38 12.90 -1.46 -7.52
CA VAL A 38 12.15 -0.28 -7.09
C VAL A 38 10.78 -0.22 -7.78
N GLN A 39 10.71 -0.55 -9.07
CA GLN A 39 9.46 -0.61 -9.81
C GLN A 39 8.55 -1.75 -9.32
N MET A 40 9.11 -2.89 -8.91
CA MET A 40 8.34 -3.98 -8.29
C MET A 40 7.72 -3.59 -6.94
N MET A 41 8.44 -2.82 -6.11
CA MET A 41 7.92 -2.32 -4.83
C MET A 41 6.78 -1.29 -5.01
N GLN A 42 6.77 -0.54 -6.11
CA GLN A 42 5.74 0.44 -6.42
C GLN A 42 4.45 -0.18 -7.00
N GLN A 43 4.47 -1.47 -7.36
CA GLN A 43 3.30 -2.20 -7.87
C GLN A 43 2.45 -2.87 -6.77
N LEU A 44 2.78 -2.65 -5.49
CA LEU A 44 1.88 -3.04 -4.41
C LEU A 44 0.53 -2.32 -4.62
N PRO A 45 -0.59 -3.05 -4.69
CA PRO A 45 -1.89 -2.42 -4.95
C PRO A 45 -2.13 -1.36 -3.88
N GLU A 46 -2.28 -0.12 -4.32
CA GLU A 46 -2.67 0.99 -3.46
C GLU A 46 -4.02 0.62 -2.86
N GLN A 47 -4.06 0.35 -1.55
CA GLN A 47 -5.29 -0.07 -0.89
C GLN A 47 -6.28 1.10 -0.96
N LYS A 48 -7.36 0.91 -1.71
CA LYS A 48 -8.34 1.95 -1.96
C LYS A 48 -8.96 2.39 -0.63
N ALA A 49 -8.99 3.70 -0.39
CA ALA A 49 -9.73 4.26 0.72
C ALA A 49 -11.24 4.13 0.44
N LEU A 50 -11.93 3.34 1.25
CA LEU A 50 -13.38 3.13 1.20
C LEU A 50 -13.89 3.00 2.64
N THR A 51 -14.65 4.00 3.10
CA THR A 51 -15.21 4.00 4.45
C THR A 51 -16.13 2.79 4.65
N GLY A 52 -15.87 2.01 5.70
CA GLY A 52 -16.55 0.76 6.01
C GLY A 52 -15.89 -0.51 5.46
N ASP A 53 -14.91 -0.39 4.56
CA ASP A 53 -14.17 -1.53 3.97
C ASP A 53 -12.91 -1.82 4.77
N ALA A 54 -13.08 -2.48 5.92
CA ALA A 54 -11.98 -2.83 6.81
C ALA A 54 -11.10 -3.95 6.25
N THR A 55 -11.63 -4.78 5.33
CA THR A 55 -10.88 -5.86 4.67
C THR A 55 -10.02 -5.36 3.51
N CYS A 56 -10.27 -4.14 3.02
CA CYS A 56 -9.66 -3.53 1.83
C CYS A 56 -9.90 -4.34 0.56
N ASP A 57 -11.05 -5.01 0.44
CA ASP A 57 -11.40 -5.84 -0.71
C ASP A 57 -12.22 -5.09 -1.78
N GLY A 58 -12.59 -3.84 -1.48
CA GLY A 58 -13.32 -2.94 -2.38
C GLY A 58 -14.85 -3.01 -2.22
N ALA A 59 -15.36 -3.80 -1.27
CA ALA A 59 -16.77 -3.86 -0.88
C ALA A 59 -16.96 -3.45 0.58
N VAL A 60 -18.21 -3.13 0.94
CA VAL A 60 -18.60 -2.90 2.34
C VAL A 60 -19.65 -3.95 2.68
N ASP A 61 -19.26 -4.97 3.42
CA ASP A 61 -20.12 -6.08 3.79
C ASP A 61 -19.87 -6.63 5.21
N VAL A 62 -20.45 -7.80 5.51
CA VAL A 62 -20.41 -8.37 6.87
C VAL A 62 -18.99 -8.80 7.26
N ALA A 63 -18.12 -9.13 6.30
CA ALA A 63 -16.73 -9.50 6.56
C ALA A 63 -15.96 -8.34 7.22
N ASP A 64 -16.24 -7.10 6.82
CA ASP A 64 -15.64 -5.91 7.42
C ASP A 64 -16.02 -5.76 8.90
N ALA A 65 -17.31 -5.87 9.21
CA ALA A 65 -17.79 -5.80 10.59
C ALA A 65 -17.21 -6.93 11.46
N VAL A 66 -17.07 -8.14 10.93
CA VAL A 66 -16.44 -9.26 11.64
C VAL A 66 -14.96 -8.99 11.88
N LEU A 67 -14.22 -8.48 10.89
CA LEU A 67 -12.81 -8.16 11.03
C LEU A 67 -12.59 -7.05 12.08
N ILE A 68 -13.42 -5.99 12.05
CA ILE A 68 -13.40 -4.91 13.06
C ILE A 68 -13.60 -5.48 14.47
N LEU A 69 -14.62 -6.33 14.67
CA LEU A 69 -14.88 -6.92 16.00
C LEU A 69 -13.73 -7.80 16.49
N ARG A 70 -13.15 -8.61 15.61
CA ARG A 70 -11.99 -9.45 15.96
C ARG A 70 -10.76 -8.60 16.30
N TYR A 71 -10.54 -7.52 15.54
CA TYR A 71 -9.50 -6.55 15.82
C TYR A 71 -9.70 -5.86 17.19
N ALA A 72 -10.93 -5.43 17.49
CA ALA A 72 -11.27 -4.74 18.74
C ALA A 72 -11.00 -5.58 20.00
N ILE A 73 -11.13 -6.91 19.90
CA ILE A 73 -10.80 -7.84 21.00
C ILE A 73 -9.35 -8.34 20.96
N ALA A 74 -8.50 -7.76 20.11
CA ALA A 74 -7.11 -8.14 19.90
C ALA A 74 -6.94 -9.64 19.58
N ASP A 75 -7.83 -10.20 18.74
CA ASP A 75 -7.66 -11.55 18.21
C ASP A 75 -6.35 -11.64 17.41
N ALA A 76 -5.42 -12.49 17.85
CA ALA A 76 -4.10 -12.63 17.26
C ALA A 76 -4.12 -13.11 15.79
N GLU A 77 -5.21 -13.72 15.34
CA GLU A 77 -5.39 -14.15 13.96
C GLU A 77 -6.03 -13.07 13.07
N ALA A 78 -6.57 -12.00 13.65
CA ALA A 78 -7.16 -10.90 12.90
C ALA A 78 -6.07 -9.98 12.34
N LYS A 79 -5.77 -10.15 11.05
CA LYS A 79 -4.83 -9.31 10.32
C LYS A 79 -5.57 -8.20 9.60
N ILE A 80 -5.68 -7.04 10.27
CA ILE A 80 -6.14 -5.81 9.64
C ILE A 80 -4.93 -4.98 9.18
N THR A 81 -5.05 -4.29 8.06
CA THR A 81 -4.01 -3.38 7.55
C THR A 81 -4.19 -1.99 8.14
N ASP A 82 -3.15 -1.14 8.07
CA ASP A 82 -3.27 0.26 8.50
C ASP A 82 -4.38 1.02 7.74
N GLN A 83 -4.59 0.68 6.46
CA GLN A 83 -5.69 1.25 5.68
C GLN A 83 -7.05 0.68 6.12
N GLY A 84 -7.12 -0.61 6.45
CA GLY A 84 -8.31 -1.25 6.98
C GLY A 84 -8.75 -0.65 8.32
N VAL A 85 -7.80 -0.30 9.19
CA VAL A 85 -8.07 0.45 10.43
C VAL A 85 -8.70 1.81 10.11
N LYS A 86 -8.10 2.58 9.18
CA LYS A 86 -8.65 3.89 8.77
C LYS A 86 -10.04 3.77 8.12
N ASN A 87 -10.24 2.76 7.28
CA ASN A 87 -11.52 2.50 6.63
C ASN A 87 -12.58 2.06 7.66
N GLY A 88 -12.17 1.30 8.67
CA GLY A 88 -13.04 0.75 9.71
C GLY A 88 -13.46 1.75 10.79
N ASP A 89 -12.77 2.88 10.98
CA ASP A 89 -13.21 3.98 11.88
C ASP A 89 -14.29 4.84 11.16
N VAL A 90 -15.50 4.28 11.05
CA VAL A 90 -16.60 4.90 10.29
C VAL A 90 -17.28 6.04 11.04
N ASN A 91 -17.16 6.07 12.37
CA ASN A 91 -17.65 7.17 13.20
C ASN A 91 -16.63 8.31 13.40
N ALA A 92 -15.42 8.16 12.85
CA ALA A 92 -14.30 9.10 12.98
C ALA A 92 -13.94 9.44 14.44
N SER A 93 -14.06 8.45 15.33
CA SER A 93 -13.71 8.58 16.75
C SER A 93 -12.19 8.52 16.98
N GLY A 94 -11.42 8.09 15.98
CA GLY A 94 -9.99 7.80 16.10
C GLY A 94 -9.71 6.39 16.64
N GLN A 95 -10.74 5.56 16.83
CA GLN A 95 -10.64 4.16 17.22
C GLN A 95 -11.48 3.32 16.26
N THR A 96 -11.00 2.11 15.96
CA THR A 96 -11.74 1.13 15.15
C THR A 96 -12.24 0.04 16.07
N ASP A 97 -13.52 0.10 16.46
CA ASP A 97 -14.05 -0.76 17.51
C ASP A 97 -15.48 -1.27 17.24
N ALA A 98 -16.13 -1.82 18.28
CA ALA A 98 -17.44 -2.43 18.15
C ALA A 98 -18.55 -1.45 17.73
N ASP A 99 -18.41 -0.15 18.03
CA ASP A 99 -19.38 0.87 17.62
C ASP A 99 -19.34 1.06 16.10
N ASP A 100 -18.15 1.00 15.50
CA ASP A 100 -17.98 1.04 14.05
C ASP A 100 -18.55 -0.20 13.37
N ALA A 101 -18.28 -1.38 13.92
CA ALA A 101 -18.85 -2.63 13.40
C ALA A 101 -20.39 -2.59 13.40
N ALA A 102 -20.99 -2.04 14.46
CA ALA A 102 -22.43 -1.86 14.54
C ALA A 102 -22.96 -0.89 13.48
N LEU A 103 -22.21 0.17 13.18
CA LEU A 103 -22.54 1.11 12.11
C LEU A 103 -22.48 0.44 10.75
N VAL A 104 -21.38 -0.26 10.41
CA VAL A 104 -21.23 -1.05 9.17
C VAL A 104 -22.42 -2.00 8.95
N LEU A 105 -22.81 -2.75 9.98
CA LEU A 105 -23.98 -3.65 9.92
C LEU A 105 -25.30 -2.89 9.67
N GLN A 106 -25.47 -1.71 10.27
CA GLN A 106 -26.64 -0.87 10.01
C GLN A 106 -26.68 -0.34 8.57
N PHE A 107 -25.54 0.01 7.98
CA PHE A 107 -25.47 0.42 6.58
C PHE A 107 -25.81 -0.72 5.61
N ILE A 108 -25.29 -1.92 5.86
CA ILE A 108 -25.63 -3.12 5.08
C ILE A 108 -27.13 -3.40 5.15
N ALA A 109 -27.73 -3.21 6.34
CA ALA A 109 -29.17 -3.32 6.55
C ALA A 109 -29.98 -2.12 6.00
N LYS A 110 -29.33 -1.13 5.37
CA LYS A 110 -29.92 0.11 4.83
C LYS A 110 -30.64 0.95 5.89
N LYS A 111 -30.19 0.88 7.14
CA LYS A 111 -30.72 1.66 8.26
C LYS A 111 -30.04 3.01 8.43
N THR A 112 -28.81 3.14 7.95
CA THR A 112 -28.00 4.35 8.05
C THR A 112 -27.05 4.49 6.85
N THR A 113 -26.40 5.64 6.76
CA THR A 113 -25.27 5.95 5.88
C THR A 113 -24.22 6.70 6.70
N PHE A 114 -22.95 6.57 6.34
CA PHE A 114 -21.84 7.31 6.96
C PHE A 114 -21.30 8.34 5.95
#